data_AF-A0A315CHA1-F1
#
_entry.id   AF-A0A315CHA1-F1
#
_cell.length_a   1.000
_cell.length_b   1.000
_cell.length_c   1.000
_cell.angle_alpha   90.00
_cell.angle_beta   90.00
_cell.angle_gamma   90.00
#
_symmetry.space_group_name_H-M   'P 1'
#
loop_
_entity.id
_entity.type
_entity.pdbx_description
1 polymer ?
#
loop_
_entity_poly.entity_id
_entity_poly.type
_entity_poly.pdbx_seq_one_letter_code
_entity_poly.pdbx_strand_id
1 'polypeptide(L)'
;MNRFKYLVYVLALIGFAVVAKPIGPYPSIQLSELPDPLRSVWKELKPEMDQMSHCATAFDSHSDGEKMAFRCSIHIKMSAEGERRAMRYCEEKRQEKGIKMPCKLVEE
;
A
#
# COMPACT_ATOMS: atom_id res chain seq x y z
N MET A 1 12.14 -45.07 -21.53
CA MET A 1 12.63 -44.39 -20.30
C MET A 1 13.00 -42.91 -20.47
N ASN A 2 13.38 -42.40 -21.65
CA ASN A 2 13.80 -40.99 -21.78
C ASN A 2 12.65 -39.98 -21.92
N ARG A 3 11.46 -40.39 -22.37
CA ARG A 3 10.29 -39.49 -22.51
C ARG A 3 9.72 -38.99 -21.18
N PHE A 4 9.79 -39.81 -20.13
CA PHE A 4 9.35 -39.43 -18.78
C PHE A 4 10.27 -38.40 -18.14
N LYS A 5 11.58 -38.46 -18.43
CA LYS A 5 12.56 -37.45 -17.96
C LYS A 5 12.28 -36.06 -18.52
N TYR A 6 11.89 -35.96 -19.80
CA TYR A 6 11.53 -34.68 -20.42
C TYR A 6 10.22 -34.12 -19.88
N LEU A 7 9.22 -34.96 -19.60
CA LEU A 7 7.95 -34.53 -19.00
C LEU A 7 8.14 -33.95 -17.60
N VAL A 8 9.02 -34.56 -16.78
CA VAL A 8 9.36 -34.04 -15.44
C VAL A 8 10.15 -32.73 -15.53
N TYR A 9 11.04 -32.59 -16.53
CA TYR A 9 11.81 -31.36 -16.73
C TYR A 9 10.95 -30.17 -17.16
N VAL A 10 9.91 -30.39 -17.98
CA VAL A 10 8.99 -29.34 -18.42
C VAL A 10 8.05 -28.92 -17.28
N LEU A 11 7.58 -29.86 -16.45
CA LEU A 11 6.74 -29.54 -15.29
C LEU A 11 7.49 -28.77 -14.19
N ALA A 12 8.79 -28.98 -14.04
CA ALA A 12 9.61 -28.25 -13.07
C ALA A 12 9.81 -26.76 -13.43
N LEU A 13 9.71 -26.38 -14.71
CA LEU A 13 9.89 -24.99 -15.17
C LEU A 13 8.63 -24.12 -15.02
N ILE A 14 7.45 -24.71 -14.79
CA ILE A 14 6.17 -23.98 -14.75
C ILE A 14 5.77 -23.60 -13.29
N GLY A 15 6.48 -24.11 -12.28
CA GLY A 15 6.12 -23.95 -10.86
C GLY A 15 6.42 -22.59 -10.20
N PHE A 16 7.03 -21.64 -10.90
CA PHE A 16 7.55 -20.39 -10.28
C PHE A 16 6.75 -19.11 -10.59
N ALA A 17 5.51 -19.21 -11.06
CA ALA A 17 4.74 -18.05 -11.55
C ALA A 17 3.48 -17.69 -10.74
N VAL A 18 3.38 -18.06 -9.46
CA VAL A 18 2.21 -17.65 -8.63
C VAL A 18 2.66 -16.96 -7.35
N VAL A 19 3.10 -15.71 -7.51
CA VAL A 19 2.95 -14.68 -6.47
C VAL A 19 2.15 -13.56 -7.12
N ALA A 20 0.83 -13.75 -7.19
CA ALA A 20 -0.08 -12.67 -7.54
C ALA A 20 -0.02 -11.63 -6.40
N LYS A 21 0.67 -10.51 -6.68
CA LYS A 21 0.58 -9.28 -5.88
C LYS A 21 -0.81 -8.66 -6.06
N PRO A 22 -1.29 -7.89 -5.06
CA PRO A 22 -2.64 -7.36 -5.02
C PRO A 22 -2.93 -6.49 -6.25
N ILE A 23 -4.22 -6.41 -6.58
CA ILE A 23 -4.78 -5.73 -7.75
C ILE A 23 -4.62 -4.22 -7.54
N GLY A 24 -3.45 -3.69 -7.90
CA GLY A 24 -3.09 -2.27 -7.80
C GLY A 24 -1.57 -2.05 -7.95
N PRO A 25 -1.10 -0.90 -8.46
CA PRO A 25 0.33 -0.62 -8.59
C PRO A 25 1.05 -0.41 -7.25
N TYR A 26 0.30 -0.32 -6.15
CA TYR A 26 0.81 0.03 -4.83
C TYR A 26 0.45 -1.04 -3.79
N PRO A 27 1.32 -1.30 -2.79
CA PRO A 27 0.97 -2.18 -1.69
C PRO A 27 -0.13 -1.52 -0.85
N SER A 28 -1.06 -2.31 -0.29
CA SER A 28 -2.13 -1.82 0.58
C SER A 28 -2.00 -2.33 2.03
N ILE A 29 -2.71 -1.67 2.95
CA ILE A 29 -2.84 -2.00 4.36
C ILE A 29 -4.29 -1.74 4.80
N GLN A 30 -4.84 -2.61 5.65
CA GLN A 30 -6.19 -2.43 6.17
C GLN A 30 -6.23 -1.33 7.23
N LEU A 31 -7.33 -0.57 7.27
CA LEU A 31 -7.60 0.45 8.29
C LEU A 31 -7.52 -0.10 9.72
N SER A 32 -7.88 -1.37 9.92
CA SER A 32 -7.82 -2.06 11.21
C SER A 32 -6.39 -2.24 11.75
N GLU A 33 -5.40 -2.34 10.85
CA GLU A 33 -3.98 -2.54 11.16
C GLU A 33 -3.24 -1.21 11.44
N LEU A 34 -3.91 -0.06 11.24
CA LEU A 34 -3.30 1.25 11.47
C LEU A 34 -3.13 1.55 12.97
N PRO A 35 -2.01 2.18 13.38
CA PRO A 35 -1.86 2.77 14.71
C PRO A 35 -3.02 3.73 15.06
N ASP A 36 -3.40 3.77 16.34
CA ASP A 36 -4.50 4.62 16.82
C ASP A 36 -4.38 6.10 16.44
N PRO A 37 -3.19 6.74 16.49
CA PRO A 37 -3.04 8.14 16.06
C PRO A 37 -3.43 8.34 14.59
N LEU A 38 -3.03 7.42 13.71
CA LEU A 38 -3.35 7.49 12.28
C LEU A 38 -4.82 7.20 12.01
N ARG A 39 -5.40 6.27 12.77
CA ARG A 39 -6.83 5.96 12.70
C ARG A 39 -7.69 7.15 13.11
N SER A 40 -7.26 7.92 14.10
CA SER A 40 -7.93 9.16 14.51
C SER A 40 -7.94 10.19 13.39
N VAL A 41 -6.79 10.45 12.77
CA VAL A 41 -6.67 11.38 11.63
C VAL A 41 -7.50 10.92 10.43
N TRP A 42 -7.49 9.61 10.15
CA TRP A 42 -8.32 9.05 9.09
C TRP A 42 -9.82 9.27 9.35
N LYS A 43 -10.28 9.08 10.59
CA LYS A 43 -11.69 9.32 10.96
C LYS A 43 -12.11 10.78 10.80
N GLU A 44 -11.20 11.70 11.10
CA GLU A 44 -11.43 13.14 10.94
C GLU A 44 -11.57 13.53 9.46
N LEU A 45 -10.78 12.92 8.58
CA LEU A 45 -10.79 13.18 7.14
C LEU A 45 -11.86 12.40 6.38
N LYS A 46 -12.36 11.29 6.94
CA LYS A 46 -13.41 10.44 6.35
C LYS A 46 -14.65 11.21 5.82
N PRO A 47 -15.23 12.20 6.51
CA PRO A 47 -16.38 12.95 5.97
C PRO A 47 -16.07 13.73 4.68
N GLU A 48 -14.81 14.06 4.41
CA GLU A 48 -14.40 14.75 3.18
C GLU A 48 -14.03 13.76 2.06
N MET A 49 -13.81 12.49 2.39
CA MET A 49 -13.44 11.44 1.44
C MET A 49 -14.63 10.93 0.63
N ASP A 50 -14.43 10.85 -0.68
CA ASP A 50 -15.32 10.18 -1.64
C ASP A 50 -14.66 8.89 -2.17
N GLN A 51 -15.34 8.12 -3.01
CA GLN A 51 -14.85 6.90 -3.69
C GLN A 51 -13.55 7.13 -4.48
N MET A 52 -13.30 8.37 -4.92
CA MET A 52 -12.08 8.75 -5.64
C MET A 52 -10.92 9.15 -4.72
N SER A 53 -11.16 9.24 -3.41
CA SER A 53 -10.18 9.71 -2.44
C SER A 53 -9.38 8.54 -1.89
N HIS A 54 -8.05 8.66 -1.92
CA HIS A 54 -7.13 7.61 -1.50
C HIS A 54 -6.17 8.12 -0.45
N CYS A 55 -5.91 7.31 0.57
CA CYS A 55 -4.94 7.60 1.61
C CYS A 55 -3.75 6.64 1.52
N ALA A 56 -2.57 7.13 1.87
CA ALA A 56 -1.35 6.37 1.94
C ALA A 56 -0.64 6.61 3.28
N THR A 57 0.02 5.57 3.78
CA THR A 57 0.67 5.58 5.09
C THR A 57 1.97 4.79 5.12
N ALA A 58 2.90 5.22 5.96
CA ALA A 58 4.10 4.49 6.34
C ALA A 58 4.40 4.78 7.81
N PHE A 59 4.77 3.77 8.60
CA PHE A 59 5.14 3.99 10.00
C PHE A 59 6.15 2.94 10.47
N ASP A 60 7.08 3.34 11.34
CA ASP A 60 8.01 2.39 11.99
C ASP A 60 7.58 2.10 13.45
N SER A 61 6.80 2.99 14.06
CA SER A 61 6.32 2.90 15.45
C SER A 61 4.81 3.12 15.51
N HIS A 62 4.16 2.51 16.51
CA HIS A 62 2.73 2.69 16.78
C HIS A 62 2.42 3.80 17.79
N SER A 63 3.44 4.31 18.50
CA SER A 63 3.31 5.38 19.50
C SER A 63 3.92 6.71 19.05
N ASP A 64 5.00 6.65 18.27
CA ASP A 64 5.78 7.85 17.90
C ASP A 64 5.21 8.50 16.64
N GLY A 65 4.39 9.55 16.79
CA GLY A 65 3.84 10.30 15.64
C GLY A 65 4.89 10.90 14.70
N GLU A 66 6.11 11.13 15.19
CA GLU A 66 7.24 11.60 14.37
C GLU A 66 7.70 10.53 13.36
N LYS A 67 7.56 9.24 13.69
CA LYS A 67 7.91 8.10 12.83
C LYS A 67 6.72 7.58 12.01
N MET A 68 5.72 8.43 11.79
CA MET A 68 4.53 8.13 10.99
C MET A 68 4.38 9.13 9.85
N ALA A 69 4.13 8.64 8.65
CA ALA A 69 3.70 9.41 7.49
C ALA A 69 2.28 8.97 7.12
N PHE A 70 1.39 9.93 6.95
CA PHE A 70 0.01 9.69 6.56
C PHE A 70 -0.48 10.86 5.72
N ARG A 71 -0.95 10.58 4.51
CA ARG A 71 -1.44 11.58 3.55
C ARG A 71 -2.60 11.03 2.76
N CYS A 72 -3.63 11.85 2.60
CA CYS A 72 -4.79 11.56 1.77
C CYS A 72 -4.84 12.53 0.59
N SER A 73 -5.23 12.01 -0.57
CA SER A 73 -5.59 12.81 -1.74
C SER A 73 -7.11 12.89 -1.80
N ILE A 74 -7.65 13.99 -1.27
CA ILE A 74 -9.09 14.26 -1.19
C ILE A 74 -9.46 15.20 -2.34
N HIS A 75 -10.70 15.11 -2.82
CA HIS A 75 -11.24 15.92 -3.94
C HIS A 75 -10.51 15.71 -5.28
N ILE A 76 -10.08 14.47 -5.58
CA ILE A 76 -9.49 14.13 -6.87
C ILE A 76 -10.58 13.61 -7.82
N LYS A 77 -10.53 14.03 -9.09
CA LYS A 77 -11.52 13.66 -10.11
C LYS A 77 -11.38 12.22 -10.62
N MET A 78 -10.18 11.63 -10.48
CA MET A 78 -9.84 10.30 -10.98
C MET A 78 -9.15 9.46 -9.90
N SER A 79 -9.70 8.29 -9.56
CA SER A 79 -9.17 7.36 -8.54
C SER A 79 -7.68 7.07 -8.71
N ALA A 80 -7.26 6.71 -9.93
CA ALA A 80 -5.87 6.36 -10.23
C ALA A 80 -4.89 7.53 -10.01
N GLU A 81 -5.35 8.77 -10.20
CA GLU A 81 -4.56 9.96 -9.89
C GLU A 81 -4.50 10.20 -8.38
N GLY A 82 -5.59 9.92 -7.67
CA GLY A 82 -5.65 9.97 -6.20
C GLY A 82 -4.65 9.03 -5.55
N GLU A 83 -4.60 7.76 -5.99
CA GLU A 83 -3.63 6.77 -5.53
C GLU A 83 -2.18 7.22 -5.77
N ARG A 84 -1.87 7.65 -7.01
CA ARG A 84 -0.53 8.13 -7.38
C ARG A 84 -0.09 9.33 -6.53
N ARG A 85 -1.00 10.29 -6.32
CA ARG A 85 -0.72 11.51 -5.55
C ARG A 85 -0.56 11.21 -4.06
N ALA A 86 -1.41 10.35 -3.50
CA ALA A 86 -1.33 9.97 -2.09
C ALA A 86 -0.01 9.24 -1.80
N MET A 87 0.36 8.30 -2.66
CA MET A 87 1.62 7.56 -2.55
C MET A 87 2.84 8.46 -2.71
N ARG A 88 2.83 9.38 -3.68
CA ARG A 88 3.93 10.34 -3.87
C ARG A 88 4.14 11.20 -2.62
N TYR A 89 3.07 11.77 -2.07
CA TYR A 89 3.16 12.60 -0.85
C TYR A 89 3.54 11.80 0.39
N CYS A 90 3.11 10.54 0.47
CA CYS A 90 3.55 9.64 1.52
C CYS A 90 5.06 9.39 1.41
N GLU A 91 5.58 9.08 0.22
CA GLU A 91 7.00 8.81 0.01
C GLU A 91 7.88 10.05 0.26
N GLU A 92 7.46 11.22 -0.19
CA GLU A 92 8.11 12.50 0.15
C GLU A 92 8.22 12.66 1.67
N LYS A 93 7.11 12.44 2.39
CA LYS A 93 7.09 12.58 3.86
C LYS A 93 7.86 11.47 4.58
N ARG A 94 7.87 10.26 4.01
CA ARG A 94 8.63 9.10 4.49
C ARG A 94 10.13 9.40 4.46
N GLN A 95 10.61 9.97 3.36
CA GLN A 95 12.00 10.36 3.19
C GLN A 95 12.39 11.50 4.14
N GLU A 96 11.52 12.52 4.28
CA GLU A 96 11.73 13.62 5.24
C GLU A 96 11.86 13.12 6.69
N LYS A 97 11.02 12.14 7.07
CA LYS A 97 10.98 11.60 8.45
C LYS A 97 11.94 10.41 8.67
N GLY A 98 12.65 9.96 7.63
CA GLY A 98 13.55 8.81 7.70
C GLY A 98 12.85 7.49 8.06
N ILE A 99 11.58 7.32 7.69
CA ILE A 99 10.78 6.12 7.99
C ILE A 99 11.21 4.97 7.07
N LYS A 100 11.51 3.81 7.66
CA LYS A 100 12.02 2.63 6.93
C LYS A 100 10.92 1.87 6.21
N MET A 101 9.75 1.74 6.82
CA MET A 101 8.60 1.04 6.23
C MET A 101 8.16 1.71 4.91
N PRO A 102 7.95 0.97 3.80
CA PRO A 102 7.46 1.55 2.55
C PRO A 102 6.03 2.09 2.69
N CYS A 103 5.67 3.09 1.90
CA CYS A 103 4.29 3.57 1.85
C CYS A 103 3.34 2.51 1.33
N LYS A 104 2.15 2.46 1.93
CA LYS A 104 1.05 1.57 1.56
C LYS A 104 -0.25 2.35 1.47
N LEU A 105 -1.12 2.00 0.52
CA LEU A 105 -2.48 2.52 0.42
C LEU A 105 -3.34 1.99 1.56
N VAL A 106 -4.20 2.82 2.13
CA VAL A 106 -5.13 2.44 3.19
C VAL A 106 -6.44 1.99 2.55
N GLU A 107 -6.82 0.74 2.79
CA GLU A 107 -8.08 0.15 2.37
C GLU A 107 -8.99 -0.08 3.58
N GLU A 108 -10.31 0.03 3.38
CA GLU A 108 -11.33 -0.26 4.41
C GLU A 108 -11.61 -1.74 4.57
#